data_AF-A0A7R9H5R4-F1
#
_entry.id   AF-A0A7R9H5R4-F1
#
_cell.length_a   1.000
_cell.length_b   1.000
_cell.length_c   1.000
_cell.angle_alpha   90.00
_cell.angle_beta   90.00
_cell.angle_gamma   90.00
#
_symmetry.space_group_name_H-M   'P 1'
#
loop_
_entity.id
_entity.type
_entity.pdbx_description
1 polymer ?
#
loop_
_entity_poly.entity_id
_entity_poly.type
_entity_poly.pdbx_seq_one_letter_code
_entity_poly.pdbx_strand_id
1 'polypeptide(L)'
;MVRSGVFNNGILADANPPEIASTEVSSFDLALSRKDPTLYLTSRKSELLFSVDLTHLRANLAPNVGKEAILDVQYLGRKLGLSVGLTTDYKGGLHYFLPRDNVAVRWDTQIPLVAESHTITLQSAEILPSVSQLFVDQQRQVWAVTNNNGSKQHSVLLQTYRQRTHFYQ
;
A
#
# COMPACT_ATOMS: atom_id res chain seq x y z
N MET A 1 -8.63 -1.98 -17.54
CA MET A 1 -9.86 -2.60 -16.99
C MET A 1 -9.44 -3.82 -16.16
N VAL A 2 -9.72 -3.86 -14.86
CA VAL A 2 -9.39 -5.03 -14.00
C VAL A 2 -10.65 -5.87 -13.84
N ARG A 3 -10.61 -7.13 -14.23
CA ARG A 3 -11.69 -8.10 -14.02
C ARG A 3 -11.12 -9.32 -13.29
N SER A 4 -11.83 -9.80 -12.28
CA SER A 4 -11.39 -10.92 -11.43
C SER A 4 -11.93 -12.27 -11.94
N GLY A 5 -11.11 -13.31 -11.93
CA GLY A 5 -11.46 -14.74 -12.02
C GLY A 5 -10.16 -15.56 -11.87
N VAL A 6 -10.06 -16.79 -11.34
CA VAL A 6 -10.96 -17.84 -10.82
C VAL A 6 -10.20 -18.52 -9.66
N PHE A 7 -10.88 -18.95 -8.60
CA PHE A 7 -10.29 -19.57 -7.40
C PHE A 7 -10.23 -21.10 -7.51
N ASN A 8 -9.07 -21.70 -7.21
CA ASN A 8 -8.92 -23.15 -7.02
C ASN A 8 -8.96 -23.49 -5.52
N ASN A 9 -9.81 -24.46 -5.19
CA ASN A 9 -10.19 -24.87 -3.84
C ASN A 9 -9.07 -25.55 -3.04
N GLY A 10 -8.94 -25.17 -1.77
CA GLY A 10 -8.29 -25.99 -0.76
C GLY A 10 -7.89 -25.21 0.48
N ILE A 11 -8.57 -25.48 1.58
CA ILE A 11 -8.28 -25.13 2.99
C ILE A 11 -9.02 -23.89 3.53
N LEU A 12 -9.71 -24.16 4.65
CA LEU A 12 -10.67 -23.37 5.39
C LEU A 12 -10.17 -21.96 5.73
N ALA A 13 -10.86 -20.94 5.22
CA ALA A 13 -10.83 -19.60 5.78
C ALA A 13 -12.25 -19.05 5.79
N ASP A 14 -12.75 -18.83 6.99
CA ASP A 14 -14.06 -18.27 7.29
C ASP A 14 -14.06 -16.78 6.92
N ALA A 15 -14.19 -16.50 5.62
CA ALA A 15 -14.52 -15.21 5.04
C ALA A 15 -14.83 -15.46 3.56
N ASN A 16 -16.12 -15.64 3.24
CA ASN A 16 -16.55 -15.51 1.86
C ASN A 16 -16.03 -14.15 1.35
N PRO A 17 -15.25 -14.09 0.25
CA PRO A 17 -14.91 -12.81 -0.35
C PRO A 17 -16.25 -12.10 -0.61
N PRO A 18 -16.37 -10.80 -0.25
CA PRO A 18 -17.61 -10.07 -0.49
C PRO A 18 -17.97 -10.31 -1.95
N GLU A 19 -19.22 -10.69 -2.21
CA GLU A 19 -19.79 -10.85 -3.55
C GLU A 19 -19.28 -9.68 -4.39
N ILE A 20 -18.24 -9.91 -5.20
CA ILE A 20 -17.60 -8.87 -6.00
C ILE A 20 -18.54 -8.69 -7.19
N ALA A 21 -19.76 -8.21 -6.92
CA ALA A 21 -20.59 -7.56 -7.90
C ALA A 21 -19.67 -6.56 -8.59
N SER A 22 -19.58 -6.69 -9.91
CA SER A 22 -18.65 -6.06 -10.85
C SER A 22 -18.45 -4.55 -10.65
N THR A 23 -17.81 -4.19 -9.54
CA THR A 23 -17.57 -2.82 -9.13
C THR A 23 -16.20 -2.49 -9.65
N GLU A 24 -16.15 -1.67 -10.69
CA GLU A 24 -14.90 -1.14 -11.20
C GLU A 24 -14.27 -0.25 -10.12
N VAL A 25 -13.27 -0.79 -9.43
CA VAL A 25 -12.50 -0.03 -8.45
C VAL A 25 -11.30 0.59 -9.17
N SER A 26 -11.34 1.91 -9.38
CA SER A 26 -10.19 2.64 -9.92
C SER A 26 -9.06 2.64 -8.89
N SER A 27 -7.87 2.23 -9.32
CA SER A 27 -6.65 2.33 -8.50
C SER A 27 -6.11 3.75 -8.59
N PHE A 28 -5.78 4.34 -7.44
CA PHE A 28 -5.26 5.70 -7.37
C PHE A 28 -3.87 5.76 -6.75
N ASP A 29 -3.65 4.97 -5.69
CA ASP A 29 -2.36 4.91 -5.01
C ASP A 29 -1.70 3.55 -5.30
N LEU A 30 -0.42 3.60 -5.70
CA LEU A 30 0.38 2.48 -6.15
C LEU A 30 1.71 2.45 -5.38
N ALA A 31 2.20 1.27 -5.01
CA ALA A 31 3.49 1.12 -4.37
C ALA A 31 4.21 -0.14 -4.83
N LEU A 32 5.41 0.04 -5.40
CA LEU A 32 6.30 -1.07 -5.73
C LEU A 32 6.97 -1.59 -4.47
N SER A 33 6.95 -2.90 -4.25
CA SER A 33 7.75 -3.54 -3.22
C SER A 33 9.23 -3.26 -3.43
N ARG A 34 9.96 -3.09 -2.31
CA ARG A 34 11.42 -2.93 -2.30
C ARG A 34 12.15 -4.27 -2.10
N LYS A 35 11.42 -5.38 -1.92
CA LYS A 35 11.97 -6.72 -1.62
C LYS A 35 11.75 -7.74 -2.73
N ASP A 36 10.67 -7.60 -3.47
CA ASP A 36 10.19 -8.58 -4.45
C ASP A 36 9.51 -7.84 -5.63
N PRO A 37 9.22 -8.51 -6.75
CA PRO A 37 8.57 -7.90 -7.90
C PRO A 37 7.05 -7.71 -7.70
N THR A 38 6.60 -7.31 -6.52
CA THR A 38 5.17 -7.07 -6.25
C THR A 38 4.81 -5.59 -6.35
N LEU A 39 3.70 -5.29 -7.03
CA LEU A 39 3.05 -3.98 -7.03
C LEU A 39 1.81 -4.04 -6.15
N TYR A 40 1.72 -3.16 -5.16
CA TYR A 40 0.52 -2.95 -4.35
C TYR A 40 -0.31 -1.82 -4.92
N LEU A 41 -1.63 -1.95 -4.86
CA LEU A 41 -2.58 -0.99 -5.40
C LEU A 41 -3.82 -0.84 -4.51
N THR A 42 -4.31 0.39 -4.42
CA THR A 42 -5.56 0.71 -3.72
C THR A 42 -6.26 1.90 -4.35
N SER A 43 -7.57 2.01 -4.09
CA SER A 43 -8.35 3.23 -4.36
C SER A 43 -8.39 4.12 -3.12
N ARG A 44 -8.57 5.43 -3.32
CA ARG A 44 -8.93 6.38 -2.26
C ARG A 44 -10.39 6.25 -1.83
N LYS A 45 -11.22 5.62 -2.65
CA LYS A 45 -12.66 5.41 -2.43
C LYS A 45 -12.99 4.00 -1.94
N SER A 46 -11.97 3.19 -1.63
CA SER A 46 -12.16 1.80 -1.20
C SER A 46 -11.15 1.38 -0.15
N GLU A 47 -11.60 0.53 0.76
CA GLU A 47 -10.77 -0.09 1.80
C GLU A 47 -10.00 -1.30 1.26
N LEU A 48 -10.35 -1.82 0.08
CA LEU A 48 -9.72 -2.99 -0.50
C LEU A 48 -8.25 -2.71 -0.87
N LEU A 49 -7.39 -3.70 -0.62
CA LEU A 49 -5.99 -3.71 -1.04
C LEU A 49 -5.74 -4.91 -1.94
N PHE A 50 -4.99 -4.68 -3.03
CA PHE A 50 -4.62 -5.73 -3.96
C PHE A 50 -3.12 -5.71 -4.25
N SER A 51 -2.61 -6.81 -4.77
CA SER A 51 -1.26 -6.95 -5.31
C SER A 51 -1.26 -7.50 -6.74
N VAL A 52 -0.18 -7.21 -7.45
CA VAL A 52 0.15 -7.78 -8.77
C VAL A 52 1.59 -8.27 -8.74
N ASP A 53 1.82 -9.49 -9.22
CA ASP A 53 3.16 -9.97 -9.52
C ASP A 53 3.63 -9.40 -10.87
N LEU A 54 4.65 -8.56 -10.83
CA LEU A 54 5.19 -7.89 -12.00
C LEU A 54 6.01 -8.82 -12.91
N THR A 55 6.37 -10.02 -12.46
CA THR A 55 7.01 -11.01 -13.33
C THR A 55 6.03 -11.48 -14.40
N HIS A 56 4.79 -11.74 -14.01
CA HIS A 56 3.70 -12.10 -14.94
C HIS A 56 3.38 -10.94 -15.87
N LEU A 57 3.35 -9.71 -15.35
CA LEU A 57 3.16 -8.52 -16.17
C LEU A 57 4.23 -8.41 -17.26
N ARG A 58 5.51 -8.55 -16.91
CA ARG A 58 6.62 -8.46 -17.87
C ARG A 58 6.56 -9.53 -18.95
N ALA A 59 6.20 -10.75 -18.60
CA ALA A 59 6.01 -11.84 -19.55
C ALA A 59 4.86 -11.56 -20.54
N ASN A 60 3.78 -10.91 -20.06
CA ASN A 60 2.57 -10.64 -20.85
C ASN A 60 2.58 -9.31 -21.63
N LEU A 61 3.47 -8.37 -21.28
CA LEU A 61 3.58 -7.07 -21.95
C LEU A 61 4.27 -7.14 -23.32
N ALA A 62 5.27 -8.01 -23.49
CA ALA A 62 6.02 -8.14 -24.74
C ALA A 62 5.12 -8.37 -25.97
N PRO A 63 4.08 -9.24 -25.93
CA PRO A 63 3.17 -9.42 -27.07
C PRO A 63 2.07 -8.35 -27.21
N ASN A 64 1.89 -7.45 -26.23
CA ASN A 64 0.71 -6.57 -26.12
C ASN A 64 1.02 -5.07 -26.08
N VAL A 65 2.22 -4.65 -26.51
CA VAL A 65 2.60 -3.23 -26.55
C VAL A 65 1.56 -2.41 -27.32
N GLY A 66 0.99 -1.39 -26.66
CA GLY A 66 -0.04 -0.51 -27.24
C GLY A 66 -1.48 -1.00 -27.16
N LYS A 67 -1.74 -2.14 -26.50
CA LYS A 67 -3.10 -2.67 -26.26
C LYS A 67 -3.46 -2.66 -24.78
N GLU A 68 -4.75 -2.58 -24.50
CA GLU A 68 -5.25 -2.83 -23.15
C GLU A 68 -4.95 -4.28 -22.74
N ALA A 69 -4.31 -4.44 -21.58
CA ALA A 69 -4.04 -5.74 -20.99
C ALA A 69 -4.90 -5.93 -19.74
N ILE A 70 -5.46 -7.13 -19.61
CA ILE A 70 -6.11 -7.58 -18.37
C ILE A 70 -5.03 -8.28 -17.54
N LEU A 71 -4.96 -7.91 -16.26
CA LEU A 71 -4.00 -8.47 -15.32
C LEU A 71 -4.76 -9.12 -14.18
N ASP A 72 -4.32 -10.32 -13.81
CA ASP A 72 -4.77 -10.97 -12.60
C ASP A 72 -4.21 -10.21 -11.40
N VAL A 73 -5.11 -9.78 -10.52
CA VAL A 73 -4.77 -9.11 -9.27
C VAL A 73 -5.14 -10.04 -8.11
N GLN A 74 -4.28 -10.10 -7.10
CA GLN A 74 -4.55 -10.82 -5.87
C GLN A 74 -5.20 -9.87 -4.87
N TYR A 75 -6.35 -10.26 -4.32
CA TYR A 75 -6.96 -9.57 -3.19
C TYR A 75 -6.21 -9.91 -1.90
N LEU A 76 -5.79 -8.89 -1.16
CA LEU A 76 -5.02 -9.05 0.08
C LEU A 76 -5.87 -8.88 1.33
N GLY A 77 -6.94 -8.10 1.26
CA GLY A 77 -7.79 -7.79 2.42
C GLY A 77 -8.30 -6.35 2.42
N ARG A 78 -8.76 -5.91 3.59
CA ARG A 78 -9.28 -4.55 3.83
C ARG A 78 -8.31 -3.78 4.72
N LYS A 79 -7.95 -2.57 4.31
CA LYS A 79 -7.28 -1.58 5.16
C LYS A 79 -8.20 -1.18 6.31
N LEU A 80 -7.63 -0.54 7.33
CA LEU A 80 -8.39 0.03 8.45
C LEU A 80 -9.41 1.14 8.07
N GLY A 81 -9.33 1.66 6.84
CA GLY A 81 -10.26 2.65 6.33
C GLY A 81 -9.86 3.18 4.95
N LEU A 82 -10.59 4.19 4.48
CA LEU A 82 -10.22 4.97 3.30
C LEU A 82 -8.88 5.66 3.55
N SER A 83 -7.96 5.53 2.59
CA SER A 83 -6.59 6.00 2.75
C SER A 83 -6.13 6.90 1.61
N VAL A 84 -5.04 7.62 1.86
CA VAL A 84 -4.30 8.41 0.87
C VAL A 84 -2.83 8.05 0.96
N GLY A 85 -2.17 7.99 -0.20
CA GLY A 85 -0.76 7.66 -0.29
C GLY A 85 -0.53 6.17 -0.01
N LEU A 86 0.42 5.61 -0.73
CA LEU A 86 0.85 4.23 -0.54
C LEU A 86 2.35 4.17 -0.79
N THR A 87 3.12 3.62 0.14
CA THR A 87 4.55 3.41 -0.08
C THR A 87 5.04 2.18 0.67
N THR A 88 6.08 1.54 0.16
CA THR A 88 6.70 0.38 0.79
C THR A 88 8.02 0.78 1.44
N ASP A 89 8.26 0.23 2.63
CA ASP A 89 9.53 0.37 3.32
C ASP A 89 10.49 -0.79 3.00
N TYR A 90 11.75 -0.64 3.41
CA TYR A 90 12.81 -1.62 3.15
C TYR A 90 12.69 -2.89 4.02
N LYS A 91 11.85 -2.87 5.05
CA LYS A 91 11.57 -4.03 5.90
C LYS A 91 10.33 -4.80 5.43
N GLY A 92 9.72 -4.45 4.30
CA GLY A 92 8.53 -5.13 3.79
C GLY A 92 7.25 -4.67 4.49
N GLY A 93 7.26 -3.47 5.08
CA GLY A 93 6.04 -2.81 5.50
C GLY A 93 5.43 -1.99 4.37
N LEU A 94 4.11 -1.98 4.30
CA LEU A 94 3.31 -1.11 3.47
C LEU A 94 2.71 0.00 4.32
N HIS A 95 2.93 1.24 3.90
CA HIS A 95 2.51 2.45 4.60
C HIS A 95 1.37 3.12 3.84
N TYR A 96 0.37 3.59 4.58
CA TYR A 96 -0.71 4.41 4.07
C TYR A 96 -1.20 5.37 5.16
N PHE A 97 -1.86 6.45 4.77
CA PHE A 97 -2.41 7.43 5.70
C PHE A 97 -3.93 7.36 5.73
N LEU A 98 -4.53 7.45 6.91
CA LEU A 98 -5.97 7.53 7.15
C LEU A 98 -6.37 8.99 7.44
N PRO A 99 -6.98 9.70 6.49
CA PRO A 99 -7.33 11.12 6.68
C PRO A 99 -8.35 11.37 7.78
N ARG A 100 -9.28 10.43 7.98
CA ARG A 100 -10.35 10.55 8.99
C ARG A 100 -9.77 10.76 10.40
N ASP A 101 -8.68 10.07 10.71
CA ASP A 101 -8.13 9.99 12.06
C ASP A 101 -6.78 10.71 12.19
N ASN A 102 -6.25 11.25 11.08
CA ASN A 102 -4.90 11.83 10.97
C ASN A 102 -3.80 10.85 11.41
N VAL A 103 -3.89 9.63 10.89
CA VAL A 103 -3.05 8.49 11.30
C VAL A 103 -2.24 7.97 10.11
N ALA A 104 -0.93 7.86 10.30
CA ALA A 104 -0.06 7.05 9.45
C ALA A 104 -0.01 5.60 9.98
N VAL A 105 -0.27 4.64 9.10
CA VAL A 105 -0.34 3.22 9.42
C VAL A 105 0.74 2.47 8.64
N ARG A 106 1.35 1.48 9.29
CA ARG A 106 2.19 0.46 8.66
C ARG A 106 1.52 -0.91 8.82
N TRP A 107 1.42 -1.67 7.75
CA TRP A 107 1.13 -3.10 7.76
C TRP A 107 2.36 -3.88 7.32
N ASP A 108 2.65 -5.03 7.94
CA ASP A 108 3.75 -5.90 7.50
C ASP A 108 3.25 -6.87 6.43
N THR A 109 3.80 -6.80 5.21
CA THR A 109 3.27 -7.58 4.07
C THR A 109 3.53 -9.08 4.18
N GLN A 110 4.27 -9.53 5.20
CA GLN A 110 4.55 -10.94 5.45
C GLN A 110 3.47 -11.63 6.31
N ILE A 111 2.54 -10.88 6.88
CA ILE A 111 1.45 -11.41 7.71
C ILE A 111 0.09 -11.08 7.09
N PRO A 112 -0.97 -11.86 7.36
CA PRO A 112 -2.30 -11.57 6.83
C PRO A 112 -2.78 -10.16 7.15
N LEU A 113 -3.46 -9.52 6.20
CA LEU A 113 -4.04 -8.18 6.36
C LEU A 113 -5.32 -8.25 7.19
N VAL A 114 -5.16 -8.12 8.51
CA VAL A 114 -6.25 -8.04 9.49
C VAL A 114 -6.09 -6.80 10.37
N ALA A 115 -7.13 -6.36 11.07
CA ALA A 115 -7.09 -5.10 11.82
C ALA A 115 -5.91 -5.05 12.83
N GLU A 116 -5.67 -6.17 13.51
CA GLU A 116 -4.64 -6.37 14.54
C GLU A 116 -3.21 -6.39 13.99
N SER A 117 -3.05 -6.58 12.67
CA SER A 117 -1.75 -6.65 11.99
C SER A 117 -1.15 -5.26 11.67
N HIS A 118 -1.86 -4.19 11.99
CA HIS A 118 -1.46 -2.82 11.71
C HIS A 118 -0.72 -2.19 12.89
N THR A 119 0.29 -1.40 12.58
CA THR A 119 1.03 -0.56 13.54
C THR A 119 0.79 0.90 13.22
N ILE A 120 0.42 1.70 14.21
CA ILE A 120 0.36 3.15 14.08
C ILE A 120 1.78 3.72 14.18
N THR A 121 2.23 4.42 13.14
CA THR A 121 3.56 5.04 13.11
C THR A 121 3.54 6.49 13.60
N LEU A 122 2.46 7.22 13.31
CA LEU A 122 2.22 8.57 13.81
C LEU A 122 0.72 8.87 13.80
N GLN A 123 0.21 9.53 14.83
CA GLN A 123 -1.15 10.06 14.87
C GLN A 123 -1.14 11.48 15.43
N SER A 124 -1.50 12.46 14.61
CA SER A 124 -1.58 13.86 15.03
C SER A 124 -2.29 14.72 13.99
N ALA A 125 -3.40 15.35 14.38
CA ALA A 125 -4.11 16.30 13.53
C ALA A 125 -3.33 17.61 13.29
N GLU A 126 -2.40 17.96 14.20
CA GLU A 126 -1.56 19.15 14.06
C GLU A 126 -0.42 18.93 13.05
N ILE A 127 0.17 17.73 13.07
CA ILE A 127 1.33 17.38 12.24
C ILE A 127 0.91 16.82 10.87
N LEU A 128 -0.21 16.09 10.81
CA LEU A 128 -0.70 15.43 9.61
C LEU A 128 -2.07 15.96 9.10
N PRO A 129 -2.36 17.28 9.10
CA PRO A 129 -3.70 17.78 8.81
C PRO A 129 -4.17 17.53 7.37
N SER A 130 -3.25 17.33 6.41
CA SER A 130 -3.59 17.05 5.02
C SER A 130 -2.43 16.38 4.28
N VAL A 131 -2.22 15.10 4.56
CA VAL A 131 -1.21 14.29 3.87
C VAL A 131 -1.66 14.02 2.43
N SER A 132 -0.81 14.36 1.47
CA SER A 132 -1.07 14.16 0.03
C SER A 132 -0.35 12.95 -0.55
N GLN A 133 0.81 12.61 0.01
CA GLN A 133 1.66 11.50 -0.44
C GLN A 133 2.56 11.00 0.67
N LEU A 134 2.96 9.73 0.56
CA LEU A 134 4.00 9.11 1.36
C LEU A 134 5.15 8.70 0.44
N PHE A 135 6.38 8.83 0.90
CA PHE A 135 7.56 8.40 0.16
C PHE A 135 8.64 7.86 1.09
N VAL A 136 9.61 7.17 0.51
CA VAL A 136 10.80 6.73 1.24
C VAL A 136 12.02 7.37 0.61
N ASP A 137 12.87 7.95 1.44
CA ASP A 137 14.08 8.64 1.01
C ASP A 137 15.27 7.67 0.81
N GLN A 138 16.43 8.23 0.45
CA GLN A 138 17.67 7.48 0.27
C GLN A 138 18.23 6.91 1.58
N GLN A 139 17.89 7.50 2.73
CA GLN A 139 18.25 7.01 4.06
C GLN A 139 17.29 5.91 4.56
N ARG A 140 16.40 5.44 3.68
CA ARG A 140 15.40 4.40 3.96
C ARG A 140 14.30 4.84 4.92
N GLN A 141 14.19 6.14 5.18
CA GLN A 141 13.21 6.70 6.09
C GLN A 141 11.88 6.93 5.37
N VAL A 142 10.77 6.70 6.07
CA VAL A 142 9.43 6.91 5.53
C VAL A 142 8.97 8.31 5.92
N TRP A 143 8.50 9.07 4.93
CA TRP A 143 8.09 10.45 5.07
C TRP A 143 6.67 10.65 4.53
N ALA A 144 5.93 11.58 5.13
CA ALA A 144 4.68 12.11 4.61
C ALA A 144 4.89 13.53 4.09
N VAL A 145 4.30 13.88 2.95
CA VAL A 145 4.13 15.29 2.56
C VAL A 145 2.76 15.76 2.99
N THR A 146 2.74 16.83 3.75
CA THR A 146 1.53 17.43 4.33
C THR A 146 1.44 18.90 3.93
N ASN A 147 0.22 19.44 3.91
CA ASN A 147 -0.07 20.84 3.63
C ASN A 147 -0.83 21.45 4.80
N ASN A 148 -0.29 22.53 5.38
CA ASN A 148 -1.03 23.33 6.36
C ASN A 148 -1.70 24.49 5.64
N ASN A 149 -3.00 24.34 5.35
CA ASN A 149 -3.91 25.42 4.95
C ASN A 149 -3.34 26.33 3.84
N GLY A 150 -2.76 25.75 2.79
CA GLY A 150 -2.50 26.42 1.52
C GLY A 150 -1.27 27.30 1.43
N SER A 151 -0.42 27.36 2.48
CA SER A 151 0.74 28.27 2.47
C SER A 151 2.09 27.59 2.28
N LYS A 152 2.32 26.36 2.79
CA LYS A 152 3.56 25.59 2.58
C LYS A 152 3.35 24.07 2.68
N GLN A 153 3.89 23.34 1.70
CA GLN A 153 4.10 21.89 1.84
C GLN A 153 5.33 21.65 2.72
N HIS A 154 5.24 20.70 3.62
CA HIS A 154 6.38 20.24 4.39
C HIS A 154 6.36 18.71 4.54
N SER A 155 7.52 18.15 4.83
CA SER A 155 7.69 16.71 4.99
C SER A 155 7.81 16.35 6.47
N VAL A 156 7.07 15.33 6.90
CA VAL A 156 7.07 14.80 8.27
C VAL A 156 7.66 13.40 8.25
N LEU A 157 8.60 13.15 9.14
CA LEU A 157 9.21 11.83 9.32
C LEU A 157 8.23 10.90 10.05
N LEU A 158 7.89 9.77 9.43
CA LEU A 158 6.99 8.77 9.99
C LEU A 158 7.74 7.59 10.60
N GLN A 159 8.84 7.15 9.96
CA GLN A 159 9.59 6.01 10.43
C GLN A 159 11.07 6.09 10.05
N THR A 160 11.93 5.66 10.97
CA THR A 160 13.37 5.47 10.72
C THR A 160 13.76 4.00 10.85
N TYR A 161 14.83 3.63 10.16
CA TYR A 161 15.53 2.38 10.42
C TYR A 161 16.91 2.71 10.96
N ARG A 162 17.13 2.46 12.25
CA ARG A 162 18.47 2.52 12.82
C ARG A 162 19.36 1.53 12.07
N GLN A 163 20.47 2.00 11.49
CA GLN A 163 21.54 1.10 11.09
C GLN A 163 22.16 0.55 12.38
N ARG A 164 22.28 -0.77 12.48
CA ARG A 164 23.14 -1.37 13.51
C ARG A 164 24.57 -0.97 13.15
N THR A 165 25.13 0.00 13.85
CA THR A 165 26.57 0.22 13.89
C THR A 165 27.19 -0.99 14.55
N HIS A 166 27.72 -1.93 13.75
CA HIS A 166 28.67 -2.91 14.25
C HIS A 166 29.96 -2.16 14.55
N PHE A 167 30.16 -1.79 15.82
CA PHE A 167 31.49 -1.48 16.31
C PHE A 167 32.24 -2.81 16.40
N TYR A 168 33.13 -3.07 15.45
CA TYR A 168 34.21 -4.03 15.67
C TYR A 168 35.18 -3.34 16.65
N GLN A 169 35.28 -3.89 17.86
CA GLN A 169 36.42 -3.69 18.75
C GLN A 169 37.47 -4.75 18.45
#